data_AF-A0A059DTG6-F1
#
_entry.id   AF-A0A059DTG6-F1
#
_cell.length_a   1.000
_cell.length_b   1.000
_cell.length_c   1.000
_cell.angle_alpha   90.00
_cell.angle_beta   90.00
_cell.angle_gamma   90.00
#
_symmetry.space_group_name_H-M   'P 1'
#
loop_
_entity.id
_entity.type
_entity.pdbx_description
1 polymer ?
#
loop_
_entity_poly.entity_id
_entity_poly.type
_entity_poly.pdbx_seq_one_letter_code
_entity_poly.pdbx_strand_id
1 'polypeptide(L)'
;MKTFTLETDAFTAKYDYLWRLSEDRWAWEYARRSNKVRRYAESRTPDDISEMQAPCASIRLLKSRVPQTMAERLGFAFMPDPAKNGFEADVVWTRLAYPDQVEVNCSSLRPGQTCDIWERTVPICNITHITDSIGREFLLIRGKGCVVQVRCTGLSLLGMEPVRMNLTISDLDAFERKVKAQKAALALIGDGPDLTEPRWTKRTAMLRNGLIALDCLEAGLNRREIAEVIFGKDRVAEDWNGPSLKHSMRYLILKAEALRDGGYLVELLGSQFGITKTAA
;
A
#
# COMPACT_ATOMS: atom_id res chain seq x y z
N MET A 1 -7.79 4.25 -19.26
CA MET A 1 -8.98 4.57 -18.42
C MET A 1 -9.08 6.09 -18.33
N LYS A 2 -10.25 6.71 -18.51
CA LYS A 2 -10.40 8.18 -18.46
C LYS A 2 -10.12 8.70 -17.05
N THR A 3 -9.35 9.77 -16.93
CA THR A 3 -9.07 10.48 -15.67
C THR A 3 -9.77 11.84 -15.63
N PHE A 4 -10.01 12.37 -14.44
CA PHE A 4 -10.67 13.66 -14.19
C PHE A 4 -10.16 14.30 -12.90
N THR A 5 -10.42 15.58 -12.71
CA THR A 5 -10.16 16.32 -11.47
C THR A 5 -11.41 16.28 -10.58
N LEU A 6 -11.20 16.34 -9.26
CA LEU A 6 -12.28 16.48 -8.29
C LEU A 6 -12.18 17.88 -7.69
N GLU A 7 -13.32 18.54 -7.52
CA GLU A 7 -13.37 19.73 -6.66
C GLU A 7 -13.03 19.31 -5.22
N THR A 8 -12.14 20.06 -4.59
CA THR A 8 -11.69 19.79 -3.23
C THR A 8 -11.80 21.04 -2.37
N ASP A 9 -12.21 20.83 -1.13
CA ASP A 9 -12.18 21.82 -0.06
C ASP A 9 -11.01 21.51 0.89
N ALA A 10 -10.81 22.35 1.91
CA ALA A 10 -9.73 22.17 2.87
C ALA A 10 -9.76 20.79 3.56
N PHE A 11 -10.94 20.20 3.76
CA PHE A 11 -11.08 18.89 4.39
C PHE A 11 -10.73 17.76 3.44
N THR A 12 -11.22 17.80 2.21
CA THR A 12 -11.07 16.74 1.21
C THR A 12 -9.69 16.78 0.53
N ALA A 13 -9.04 17.96 0.48
CA ALA A 13 -7.69 18.12 -0.04
C ALA A 13 -6.64 17.29 0.72
N LYS A 14 -6.85 17.00 2.02
CA LYS A 14 -5.96 16.13 2.79
C LYS A 14 -5.91 14.68 2.27
N TYR A 15 -6.85 14.28 1.42
CA TYR A 15 -6.91 12.97 0.78
C TYR A 15 -6.30 12.98 -0.61
N ASP A 16 -5.83 14.11 -1.11
CA ASP A 16 -5.42 14.20 -2.50
C ASP A 16 -4.21 13.30 -2.77
N TYR A 17 -3.27 13.17 -1.83
CA TYR A 17 -2.13 12.25 -1.94
C TYR A 17 -2.50 10.81 -2.36
N LEU A 18 -3.73 10.36 -2.07
CA LEU A 18 -4.19 9.01 -2.40
C LEU A 18 -4.22 8.73 -3.92
N TRP A 19 -4.33 9.75 -4.76
CA TRP A 19 -4.47 9.58 -6.22
C TRP A 19 -3.30 8.79 -6.84
N ARG A 20 -2.16 8.79 -6.16
CA ARG A 20 -0.89 8.18 -6.58
C ARG A 20 -0.62 6.81 -5.97
N LEU A 21 -1.44 6.37 -5.02
CA LEU A 21 -1.21 5.10 -4.36
C LEU A 21 -1.41 3.94 -5.34
N SER A 22 -0.47 3.00 -5.30
CA SER A 22 -0.64 1.68 -5.90
C SER A 22 -1.69 0.87 -5.13
N GLU A 23 -2.17 -0.22 -5.71
CA GLU A 23 -3.26 -1.03 -5.14
C GLU A 23 -2.91 -1.54 -3.73
N ASP A 24 -1.65 -1.89 -3.48
CA ASP A 24 -1.15 -2.32 -2.17
C ASP A 24 -1.10 -1.21 -1.11
N ARG A 25 -0.94 0.04 -1.54
CA ARG A 25 -0.98 1.20 -0.64
C ARG A 25 -2.40 1.69 -0.39
N TRP A 26 -3.30 1.56 -1.38
CA TRP A 26 -4.74 1.68 -1.13
C TRP A 26 -5.22 0.64 -0.12
N ALA A 27 -4.78 -0.60 -0.24
CA ALA A 27 -5.11 -1.65 0.72
C ALA A 27 -4.67 -1.28 2.13
N TRP A 28 -3.49 -0.68 2.28
CA TRP A 28 -3.02 -0.18 3.57
C TRP A 28 -3.89 0.94 4.14
N GLU A 29 -4.31 1.90 3.32
CA GLU A 29 -5.15 3.01 3.80
C GLU A 29 -6.50 2.53 4.35
N TYR A 30 -7.08 1.48 3.75
CA TYR A 30 -8.24 0.81 4.32
C TYR A 30 -7.89 0.01 5.58
N ALA A 31 -6.82 -0.78 5.54
CA ALA A 31 -6.42 -1.62 6.65
C ALA A 31 -6.11 -0.80 7.93
N ARG A 32 -5.37 0.31 7.82
CA ARG A 32 -4.97 1.14 8.98
C ARG A 32 -6.14 1.83 9.70
N ARG A 33 -7.32 1.87 9.07
CA ARG A 33 -8.58 2.36 9.65
C ARG A 33 -9.38 1.27 10.36
N SER A 34 -8.99 0.00 10.24
CA SER A 34 -9.63 -1.10 10.96
C SER A 34 -9.23 -1.09 12.44
N ASN A 35 -10.22 -1.19 13.33
CA ASN A 35 -9.99 -1.35 14.77
C ASN A 35 -9.12 -2.60 15.07
N LYS A 36 -9.23 -3.65 14.25
CA LYS A 36 -8.42 -4.86 14.42
C LYS A 36 -6.94 -4.58 14.18
N VAL A 37 -6.61 -3.83 13.12
CA VAL A 37 -5.23 -3.44 12.81
C VAL A 37 -4.68 -2.52 13.89
N ARG A 38 -5.44 -1.50 14.30
CA ARG A 38 -5.02 -0.55 15.35
C ARG A 38 -4.76 -1.26 16.68
N ARG A 39 -5.67 -2.14 17.13
CA ARG A 39 -5.52 -2.92 18.36
C ARG A 39 -4.30 -3.84 18.33
N TYR A 40 -3.99 -4.47 17.20
CA TYR A 40 -2.79 -5.31 17.12
C TYR A 40 -1.51 -4.45 17.02
N ALA A 41 -1.57 -3.26 16.44
CA ALA A 41 -0.45 -2.33 16.45
C ALA A 41 -0.12 -1.81 17.86
N GLU A 42 -1.13 -1.62 18.72
CA GLU A 42 -0.93 -1.26 20.14
C GLU A 42 -0.17 -2.32 20.94
N SER A 43 -0.23 -3.59 20.52
CA SER A 43 0.52 -4.67 21.17
C SER A 43 2.01 -4.75 20.79
N ARG A 44 2.47 -3.88 19.87
CA ARG A 44 3.88 -3.84 19.47
C ARG A 44 4.73 -3.23 20.58
N THR A 45 5.91 -3.80 20.77
CA THR A 45 6.97 -3.17 21.57
C THR A 45 8.03 -2.53 20.65
N PRO A 46 8.72 -1.46 21.08
CA PRO A 46 9.82 -0.88 20.32
C PRO A 46 10.94 -1.88 19.98
N ASP A 47 11.13 -2.90 20.83
CA ASP A 47 12.16 -3.93 20.67
C ASP A 47 11.75 -5.09 19.76
N ASP A 48 10.51 -5.12 19.26
CA ASP A 48 10.05 -6.20 18.36
C ASP A 48 10.76 -6.16 17.00
N ILE A 49 11.21 -4.97 16.58
CA ILE A 49 11.84 -4.73 15.28
C ILE A 49 13.21 -4.08 15.52
N SER A 50 14.27 -4.72 15.00
CA SER A 50 15.57 -4.08 14.91
C SER A 50 15.61 -3.11 13.74
N GLU A 51 16.14 -1.91 13.95
CA GLU A 51 16.44 -0.95 12.89
C GLU A 51 17.95 -0.65 12.86
N MET A 52 18.53 -0.67 11.66
CA MET A 52 19.94 -0.31 11.41
C MET A 52 20.07 0.44 10.07
N GLN A 53 21.21 1.08 9.84
CA GLN A 53 21.58 1.59 8.51
C GLN A 53 22.56 0.63 7.84
N ALA A 54 22.41 0.43 6.54
CA ALA A 54 23.36 -0.34 5.76
C ALA A 54 24.72 0.39 5.68
N PRO A 55 25.85 -0.33 5.73
CA PRO A 55 27.16 0.28 5.62
C PRO A 55 27.50 0.73 4.19
N CYS A 56 26.82 0.18 3.19
CA CYS A 56 27.15 0.39 1.77
C CYS A 56 26.38 1.56 1.12
N ALA A 57 25.26 1.99 1.69
CA ALA A 57 24.39 3.03 1.15
C ALA A 57 23.39 3.50 2.21
N SER A 58 22.68 4.62 1.94
CA SER A 58 21.61 5.13 2.79
C SER A 58 20.34 4.26 2.70
N ILE A 59 20.42 3.03 3.20
CA ILE A 59 19.35 2.03 3.19
C ILE A 59 19.02 1.66 4.65
N ARG A 60 17.76 1.86 5.04
CA ARG A 60 17.24 1.41 6.34
C ARG A 60 17.08 -0.11 6.30
N LEU A 61 17.60 -0.81 7.31
CA LEU A 61 17.46 -2.24 7.50
C LEU A 61 16.50 -2.49 8.66
N LEU A 62 15.39 -3.18 8.41
CA LEU A 62 14.44 -3.60 9.42
C LEU A 62 14.41 -5.12 9.53
N LYS A 63 14.51 -5.64 10.75
CA LYS A 63 14.46 -7.09 10.99
C LYS A 63 13.57 -7.42 12.17
N SER A 64 12.68 -8.40 12.03
CA SER A 64 11.92 -8.87 13.18
C SER A 64 12.83 -9.56 14.20
N ARG A 65 12.67 -9.21 15.47
CA ARG A 65 13.31 -9.88 16.62
C ARG A 65 12.42 -10.96 17.21
N VAL A 66 11.11 -10.89 16.96
CA VAL A 66 10.10 -11.79 17.50
C VAL A 66 9.19 -12.34 16.39
N PRO A 67 8.46 -13.44 16.62
CA PRO A 67 7.41 -13.89 15.70
C PRO A 67 6.33 -12.81 15.49
N GLN A 68 5.89 -12.60 14.25
CA GLN A 68 4.93 -11.56 13.86
C GLN A 68 3.53 -12.14 13.61
N THR A 69 3.09 -13.10 14.41
CA THR A 69 1.88 -13.91 14.14
C THR A 69 0.61 -13.09 13.93
N MET A 70 0.42 -11.98 14.66
CA MET A 70 -0.75 -11.11 14.47
C MET A 70 -0.69 -10.35 13.13
N ALA A 71 0.52 -9.94 12.72
CA ALA A 71 0.73 -9.28 11.44
C ALA A 71 0.49 -10.25 10.28
N GLU A 72 1.03 -11.46 10.40
CA GLU A 72 0.88 -12.54 9.41
C GLU A 72 -0.59 -12.90 9.17
N ARG A 73 -1.41 -12.96 10.24
CA ARG A 73 -2.87 -13.18 10.15
C ARG A 73 -3.62 -12.09 9.39
N LEU A 74 -3.08 -10.88 9.37
CA LEU A 74 -3.61 -9.74 8.62
C LEU A 74 -2.98 -9.61 7.24
N GLY A 75 -2.04 -10.49 6.90
CA GLY A 75 -1.36 -10.50 5.60
C GLY A 75 -0.07 -9.70 5.56
N PHE A 76 0.43 -9.17 6.67
CA PHE A 76 1.67 -8.39 6.74
C PHE A 76 2.88 -9.25 7.14
N ALA A 77 4.08 -8.85 6.74
CA ALA A 77 5.32 -9.47 7.22
C ALA A 77 5.69 -9.01 8.65
N PHE A 78 5.32 -7.78 9.02
CA PHE A 78 5.44 -7.20 10.37
C PHE A 78 4.29 -6.26 10.57
N MET A 79 3.93 -6.00 11.82
CA MET A 79 2.87 -5.05 12.11
C MET A 79 3.32 -3.63 11.74
N PRO A 80 2.70 -2.95 10.74
CA PRO A 80 3.09 -1.60 10.38
C PRO A 80 2.58 -0.59 11.41
N ASP A 81 3.10 0.63 11.38
CA ASP A 81 2.60 1.72 12.22
C ASP A 81 1.33 2.34 11.59
N PRO A 82 0.13 2.16 12.19
CA PRO A 82 -1.13 2.64 11.63
C PRO A 82 -1.23 4.16 11.57
N ALA A 83 -0.36 4.92 12.24
CA ALA A 83 -0.33 6.39 12.15
C ALA A 83 0.21 6.85 10.78
N LYS A 84 1.08 6.05 10.14
CA LYS A 84 1.73 6.39 8.87
C LYS A 84 0.85 6.07 7.67
N ASN A 85 0.88 6.95 6.67
CA ASN A 85 0.10 6.80 5.44
C ASN A 85 0.71 5.77 4.45
N GLY A 86 0.06 5.58 3.30
CA GLY A 86 0.52 4.70 2.22
C GLY A 86 1.91 4.99 1.65
N PHE A 87 2.49 6.16 1.87
CA PHE A 87 3.86 6.46 1.43
C PHE A 87 4.90 6.16 2.52
N GLU A 88 4.56 6.49 3.76
CA GLU A 88 5.51 6.51 4.88
C GLU A 88 5.58 5.18 5.62
N ALA A 89 4.49 4.42 5.63
CA ALA A 89 4.41 3.19 6.41
C ALA A 89 5.34 2.10 5.82
N ASP A 90 6.04 1.39 6.70
CA ASP A 90 6.87 0.22 6.36
C ASP A 90 5.99 -1.03 6.18
N VAL A 91 4.99 -0.93 5.30
CA VAL A 91 4.01 -2.00 5.04
C VAL A 91 4.57 -2.95 4.00
N VAL A 92 4.78 -4.19 4.42
CA VAL A 92 5.11 -5.32 3.54
C VAL A 92 4.00 -6.35 3.61
N TRP A 93 3.35 -6.60 2.48
CA TRP A 93 2.36 -7.66 2.32
C TRP A 93 3.05 -9.00 2.05
N THR A 94 2.61 -10.07 2.70
CA THR A 94 3.08 -11.43 2.41
C THR A 94 2.64 -11.85 1.01
N ARG A 95 3.33 -12.84 0.42
CA ARG A 95 2.93 -13.40 -0.90
C ARG A 95 1.50 -13.96 -0.90
N LEU A 96 1.02 -14.46 0.24
CA LEU A 96 -0.35 -14.98 0.36
C LEU A 96 -1.38 -13.86 0.25
N ALA A 97 -1.08 -12.70 0.85
CA ALA A 97 -1.93 -11.51 0.77
C ALA A 97 -1.80 -10.80 -0.58
N TYR A 98 -0.59 -10.68 -1.13
CA TYR A 98 -0.30 -9.97 -2.37
C TYR A 98 0.51 -10.85 -3.33
N PRO A 99 -0.14 -11.76 -4.08
CA PRO A 99 0.53 -12.73 -4.96
C PRO A 99 1.21 -12.08 -6.19
N ASP A 100 0.67 -10.96 -6.66
CA ASP A 100 1.13 -10.25 -7.87
C ASP A 100 2.20 -9.18 -7.59
N GLN A 101 2.86 -9.25 -6.41
CA GLN A 101 3.96 -8.35 -6.06
C GLN A 101 5.16 -8.47 -7.02
N VAL A 102 5.96 -7.41 -7.11
CA VAL A 102 7.21 -7.41 -7.88
C VAL A 102 8.20 -8.37 -7.22
N GLU A 103 8.86 -9.20 -8.04
CA GLU A 103 9.85 -10.17 -7.58
C GLU A 103 11.18 -9.94 -8.29
N VAL A 104 12.27 -10.04 -7.54
CA VAL A 104 13.64 -10.09 -8.07
C VAL A 104 14.33 -11.35 -7.57
N ASN A 105 15.09 -11.98 -8.45
CA ASN A 105 16.04 -13.01 -8.07
C ASN A 105 17.43 -12.39 -7.89
N CYS A 106 18.02 -12.64 -6.72
CA CYS A 106 19.34 -12.20 -6.33
C CYS A 106 20.34 -13.31 -6.62
N SER A 107 21.31 -13.02 -7.48
CA SER A 107 22.38 -13.93 -7.89
C SER A 107 23.74 -13.28 -7.65
N SER A 108 24.82 -14.06 -7.55
CA SER A 108 26.17 -13.50 -7.36
C SER A 108 26.53 -12.52 -8.49
N LEU A 109 27.06 -11.35 -8.13
CA LEU A 109 27.53 -10.35 -9.07
C LEU A 109 29.00 -10.63 -9.40
N ARG A 110 29.28 -10.99 -10.67
CA ARG A 110 30.65 -11.31 -11.09
C ARG A 110 31.52 -10.03 -11.19
N PRO A 111 32.85 -10.13 -11.04
CA PRO A 111 33.73 -9.00 -11.29
C PRO A 111 33.50 -8.36 -12.67
N GLY A 112 33.43 -7.03 -12.71
CA GLY A 112 33.17 -6.26 -13.94
C GLY A 112 31.70 -6.19 -14.36
N GLN A 113 30.78 -6.81 -13.61
CA GLN A 113 29.35 -6.69 -13.83
C GLN A 113 28.73 -5.58 -12.97
N THR A 114 27.71 -4.93 -13.52
CA THR A 114 26.88 -3.96 -12.82
C THR A 114 25.52 -4.55 -12.45
N CYS A 115 24.77 -3.85 -11.60
CA CYS A 115 23.37 -4.15 -11.34
C CYS A 115 22.52 -2.91 -11.64
N ASP A 116 21.84 -2.91 -12.78
CA ASP A 116 21.05 -1.76 -13.25
C ASP A 116 19.97 -1.33 -12.23
N ILE A 117 19.32 -2.30 -11.57
CA ILE A 117 18.32 -1.99 -10.52
C ILE A 117 18.98 -1.20 -9.40
N TRP A 118 20.15 -1.64 -8.94
CA TRP A 118 20.91 -0.93 -7.90
C TRP A 118 21.31 0.47 -8.36
N GLU A 119 22.00 0.58 -9.50
CA GLU A 119 22.54 1.84 -10.02
C GLU A 119 21.45 2.88 -10.29
N ARG A 120 20.26 2.44 -10.72
CA ARG A 120 19.17 3.36 -11.07
C ARG A 120 18.23 3.68 -9.92
N THR A 121 18.25 2.92 -8.82
CA THR A 121 17.32 3.14 -7.68
C THR A 121 18.02 3.71 -6.47
N VAL A 122 19.18 3.21 -6.07
CA VAL A 122 19.89 3.64 -4.85
C VAL A 122 20.21 5.13 -4.83
N PRO A 123 20.63 5.77 -5.93
CA PRO A 123 20.95 7.21 -5.90
C PRO A 123 19.75 8.15 -5.74
N ILE A 124 18.53 7.69 -6.08
CA ILE A 124 17.35 8.58 -6.22
C ILE A 124 16.15 8.16 -5.36
N CYS A 125 16.18 6.96 -4.77
CA CYS A 125 15.08 6.42 -3.97
C CYS A 125 15.49 6.26 -2.50
N ASN A 126 14.53 6.45 -1.61
CA ASN A 126 14.64 6.01 -0.22
C ASN A 126 14.28 4.52 -0.16
N ILE A 127 15.22 3.69 0.31
CA ILE A 127 15.08 2.24 0.32
C ILE A 127 15.06 1.73 1.76
N THR A 128 14.10 0.86 2.04
CA THR A 128 14.05 0.09 3.28
C THR A 128 14.13 -1.39 2.94
N HIS A 129 15.19 -2.05 3.37
CA HIS A 129 15.31 -3.50 3.35
C HIS A 129 14.68 -4.08 4.61
N ILE A 130 13.97 -5.18 4.42
CA ILE A 130 13.10 -5.74 5.43
C ILE A 130 13.27 -7.26 5.44
N THR A 131 13.60 -7.84 6.60
CA THR A 131 13.74 -9.29 6.80
C THR A 131 12.75 -9.82 7.82
N ASP A 132 11.90 -10.75 7.41
CA ASP A 132 10.88 -11.36 8.30
C ASP A 132 11.48 -12.36 9.29
N SER A 133 10.64 -12.86 10.20
CA SER A 133 11.04 -13.81 11.26
C SER A 133 11.63 -15.12 10.75
N ILE A 134 11.38 -15.47 9.49
CA ILE A 134 11.86 -16.70 8.84
C ILE A 134 12.89 -16.41 7.74
N GLY A 135 13.40 -15.18 7.67
CA GLY A 135 14.51 -14.79 6.80
C GLY A 135 14.11 -14.41 5.37
N ARG A 136 12.83 -14.20 5.06
CA ARG A 136 12.43 -13.69 3.74
C ARG A 136 12.76 -12.21 3.64
N GLU A 137 13.26 -11.80 2.49
CA GLU A 137 13.74 -10.45 2.26
C GLU A 137 12.84 -9.67 1.31
N PHE A 138 12.63 -8.40 1.65
CA PHE A 138 11.82 -7.47 0.89
C PHE A 138 12.52 -6.11 0.82
N LEU A 139 12.29 -5.38 -0.27
CA LEU A 139 12.65 -3.98 -0.39
C LEU A 139 11.38 -3.14 -0.53
N LEU A 140 11.28 -2.08 0.26
CA LEU A 140 10.38 -0.96 0.01
C LEU A 140 11.18 0.16 -0.63
N ILE A 141 10.86 0.46 -1.89
CA ILE A 141 11.53 1.50 -2.67
C ILE A 141 10.56 2.67 -2.81
N ARG A 142 10.94 3.81 -2.26
CA ARG A 142 10.14 5.04 -2.25
C ARG A 142 10.84 6.09 -3.10
N GLY A 143 10.15 6.61 -4.10
CA GLY A 143 10.73 7.58 -5.01
C GLY A 143 9.67 8.24 -5.87
N LYS A 144 9.86 9.52 -6.16
CA LYS A 144 8.98 10.32 -7.02
C LYS A 144 7.50 10.20 -6.64
N GLY A 145 7.15 10.00 -5.37
CA GLY A 145 5.80 9.78 -4.82
C GLY A 145 5.10 8.48 -5.25
N CYS A 146 5.88 7.42 -5.45
CA CYS A 146 5.42 6.04 -5.54
C CYS A 146 6.12 5.20 -4.44
N VAL A 147 5.47 4.12 -3.99
CA VAL A 147 6.10 3.07 -3.18
C VAL A 147 5.96 1.75 -3.90
N VAL A 148 7.06 1.02 -4.02
CA VAL A 148 7.08 -0.32 -4.60
C VAL A 148 7.60 -1.29 -3.57
N GLN A 149 6.83 -2.35 -3.32
CA GLN A 149 7.31 -3.53 -2.62
C GLN A 149 7.91 -4.51 -3.62
N VAL A 150 9.15 -4.91 -3.35
CA VAL A 150 9.86 -5.93 -4.11
C VAL A 150 10.18 -7.08 -3.18
N ARG A 151 9.80 -8.30 -3.55
CA ARG A 151 10.24 -9.51 -2.88
C ARG A 151 11.56 -9.99 -3.47
N CYS A 152 12.53 -10.27 -2.60
CA CYS A 152 13.84 -10.77 -2.98
C CYS A 152 13.88 -12.30 -2.77
N THR A 153 14.32 -13.02 -3.79
CA THR A 153 14.55 -14.48 -3.73
C THR A 153 15.97 -14.80 -4.18
N GLY A 154 16.44 -16.03 -3.95
CA GLY A 154 17.83 -16.42 -4.26
C GLY A 154 18.79 -16.11 -3.12
N LEU A 155 19.95 -15.53 -3.43
CA LEU A 155 20.95 -15.14 -2.43
C LEU A 155 20.44 -13.98 -1.57
N SER A 156 20.91 -13.94 -0.31
CA SER A 156 20.58 -12.86 0.61
C SER A 156 21.23 -11.54 0.19
N LEU A 157 20.50 -10.43 0.30
CA LEU A 157 21.05 -9.08 0.12
C LEU A 157 21.94 -8.65 1.30
N LEU A 158 21.85 -9.35 2.43
CA LEU A 158 22.68 -9.13 3.62
C LEU A 158 23.94 -10.00 3.64
N GLY A 159 24.19 -10.77 2.57
CA GLY A 159 25.39 -11.56 2.41
C GLY A 159 26.65 -10.70 2.23
N MET A 160 27.82 -11.32 2.43
CA MET A 160 29.12 -10.66 2.24
C MET A 160 29.46 -10.42 0.77
N GLU A 161 28.92 -11.25 -0.13
CA GLU A 161 29.19 -11.16 -1.57
C GLU A 161 28.23 -10.17 -2.24
N PRO A 162 28.71 -9.31 -3.15
CA PRO A 162 27.85 -8.48 -3.97
C PRO A 162 26.87 -9.32 -4.79
N VAL A 163 25.62 -8.87 -4.87
CA VAL A 163 24.54 -9.55 -5.57
C VAL A 163 23.96 -8.67 -6.67
N ARG A 164 23.55 -9.32 -7.75
CA ARG A 164 22.77 -8.74 -8.84
C ARG A 164 21.31 -9.10 -8.64
N MET A 165 20.43 -8.11 -8.76
CA MET A 165 18.99 -8.30 -8.82
C MET A 165 18.51 -8.39 -10.27
N ASN A 166 17.76 -9.45 -10.58
CA ASN A 166 17.11 -9.64 -11.89
C ASN A 166 15.60 -9.68 -11.70
N LEU A 167 14.84 -8.87 -12.44
CA LEU A 167 13.37 -8.94 -12.43
C LEU A 167 12.92 -10.32 -12.89
N THR A 168 12.02 -10.95 -12.13
CA THR A 168 11.47 -12.26 -12.47
C THR A 168 9.96 -12.22 -12.61
N ILE A 169 9.45 -13.01 -13.54
CA ILE A 169 8.03 -13.34 -13.65
C ILE A 169 7.94 -14.85 -13.46
N SER A 170 7.58 -15.24 -12.24
CA SER A 170 7.59 -16.63 -11.78
C SER A 170 6.40 -17.47 -12.24
N ASP A 171 5.40 -16.88 -12.89
CA ASP A 171 4.16 -17.55 -13.30
C ASP A 171 3.53 -16.87 -14.52
N LEU A 172 3.11 -17.67 -15.51
CA LEU A 172 2.46 -17.21 -16.74
C LEU A 172 0.97 -16.89 -16.52
N ASP A 173 0.30 -17.56 -15.58
CA ASP A 173 -1.13 -17.33 -15.31
C ASP A 173 -1.40 -15.93 -14.73
N ALA A 174 -0.38 -15.34 -14.13
CA ALA A 174 -0.39 -13.99 -13.57
C ALA A 174 0.46 -12.98 -14.37
N PHE A 175 0.92 -13.35 -15.58
CA PHE A 175 1.88 -12.58 -16.37
C PHE A 175 1.46 -11.12 -16.55
N GLU A 176 0.25 -10.88 -17.07
CA GLU A 176 -0.27 -9.52 -17.33
C GLU A 176 -0.34 -8.66 -16.07
N ARG A 177 -0.76 -9.25 -14.93
CA ARG A 177 -0.86 -8.53 -13.65
C ARG A 177 0.53 -8.18 -13.11
N LYS A 178 1.50 -9.10 -13.20
CA LYS A 178 2.89 -8.85 -12.81
C LYS A 178 3.59 -7.84 -13.72
N VAL A 179 3.33 -7.87 -15.03
CA VAL A 179 3.83 -6.86 -15.97
C VAL A 179 3.28 -5.48 -15.62
N LYS A 180 2.00 -5.37 -15.26
CA LYS A 180 1.41 -4.11 -14.76
C LYS A 180 2.13 -3.61 -13.50
N ALA A 181 2.40 -4.49 -12.54
CA ALA A 181 3.13 -4.15 -11.31
C ALA A 181 4.57 -3.68 -11.62
N GLN A 182 5.29 -4.35 -12.53
CA GLN A 182 6.63 -3.96 -12.95
C GLN A 182 6.64 -2.63 -13.71
N LYS A 183 5.65 -2.38 -14.59
CA LYS A 183 5.50 -1.07 -15.27
C LYS A 183 5.26 0.05 -14.27
N ALA A 184 4.45 -0.18 -13.24
CA ALA A 184 4.29 0.77 -12.14
C ALA A 184 5.60 0.99 -11.38
N ALA A 185 6.42 -0.05 -11.19
CA ALA A 185 7.72 0.08 -10.56
C ALA A 185 8.74 0.86 -11.39
N LEU A 186 8.71 0.73 -12.72
CA LEU A 186 9.55 1.53 -13.62
C LEU A 186 9.27 3.04 -13.55
N ALA A 187 8.07 3.43 -13.09
CA ALA A 187 7.75 4.84 -12.84
C ALA A 187 8.63 5.48 -11.75
N LEU A 188 9.29 4.68 -10.90
CA LEU A 188 10.30 5.17 -9.95
C LEU A 188 11.52 5.77 -10.66
N ILE A 189 11.82 5.29 -11.87
CA ILE A 189 13.09 5.55 -12.54
C ILE A 189 12.94 6.56 -13.70
N GLY A 190 11.81 6.56 -14.42
CA GLY A 190 11.52 7.54 -15.50
C GLY A 190 11.28 8.98 -14.98
N ASP A 191 10.99 9.94 -15.86
CA ASP A 191 10.79 11.37 -15.50
C ASP A 191 9.70 11.62 -14.44
N GLY A 192 8.89 10.60 -14.15
CA GLY A 192 7.81 10.65 -13.19
C GLY A 192 6.59 11.34 -13.79
N PRO A 193 5.39 11.07 -13.27
CA PRO A 193 4.21 11.80 -13.69
C PRO A 193 4.29 13.27 -13.23
N ASP A 194 3.62 14.17 -13.95
CA ASP A 194 3.35 15.52 -13.45
C ASP A 194 2.57 15.43 -12.14
N LEU A 195 3.09 16.10 -11.11
CA LEU A 195 2.60 16.03 -9.73
C LEU A 195 1.73 17.22 -9.35
N THR A 196 1.53 18.17 -10.26
CA THR A 196 0.86 19.44 -9.97
C THR A 196 -0.62 19.31 -9.66
N GLU A 197 -1.32 18.32 -10.24
CA GLU A 197 -2.77 18.18 -10.07
C GLU A 197 -3.24 16.72 -9.87
N PRO A 198 -4.05 16.43 -8.83
CA PRO A 198 -4.63 15.11 -8.61
C PRO A 198 -5.53 14.64 -9.76
N ARG A 199 -5.20 13.47 -10.33
CA ARG A 199 -5.99 12.83 -11.39
C ARG A 199 -6.66 11.57 -10.87
N TRP A 200 -7.98 11.58 -10.91
CA TRP A 200 -8.81 10.49 -10.40
C TRP A 200 -9.43 9.68 -11.52
N THR A 201 -9.66 8.41 -11.23
CA THR A 201 -10.46 7.51 -12.06
C THR A 201 -11.76 7.25 -11.32
N LYS A 202 -12.80 6.73 -11.98
CA LYS A 202 -14.05 6.38 -11.28
C LYS A 202 -13.81 5.46 -10.09
N ARG A 203 -12.88 4.50 -10.25
CA ARG A 203 -12.49 3.56 -9.18
C ARG A 203 -11.78 4.28 -8.05
N THR A 204 -10.73 5.06 -8.32
CA THR A 204 -9.94 5.71 -7.25
C THR A 204 -10.69 6.85 -6.56
N ALA A 205 -11.59 7.54 -7.26
CA ALA A 205 -12.52 8.49 -6.64
C ALA A 205 -13.48 7.80 -5.67
N MET A 206 -14.04 6.63 -6.04
CA MET A 206 -14.87 5.83 -5.13
C MET A 206 -14.08 5.34 -3.91
N LEU A 207 -12.82 4.92 -4.08
CA LEU A 207 -11.97 4.52 -2.95
C LEU A 207 -11.67 5.71 -2.02
N ARG A 208 -11.30 6.87 -2.58
CA ARG A 208 -11.09 8.12 -1.82
C ARG A 208 -12.32 8.48 -1.00
N ASN A 209 -13.48 8.52 -1.64
CA ASN A 209 -14.74 8.87 -0.99
C ASN A 209 -15.12 7.84 0.08
N GLY A 210 -14.77 6.56 -0.11
CA GLY A 210 -14.92 5.53 0.91
C GLY A 210 -14.06 5.79 2.15
N LEU A 211 -12.79 6.19 1.98
CA LEU A 211 -11.92 6.55 3.11
C LEU A 211 -12.41 7.80 3.84
N ILE A 212 -12.86 8.82 3.11
CA ILE A 212 -13.51 10.01 3.68
C ILE A 212 -14.72 9.60 4.53
N ALA A 213 -15.57 8.73 4.00
CA ALA A 213 -16.76 8.25 4.71
C ALA A 213 -16.39 7.52 6.01
N LEU A 214 -15.35 6.69 6.00
CA LEU A 214 -14.86 6.00 7.22
C LEU A 214 -14.38 6.99 8.27
N ASP A 215 -13.57 7.98 7.88
CA ASP A 215 -13.02 8.97 8.81
C ASP A 215 -14.12 9.87 9.39
N CYS A 216 -15.14 10.22 8.59
CA CYS A 216 -16.29 10.97 9.07
C CYS A 216 -17.20 10.13 10.00
N LEU A 217 -17.39 8.84 9.73
CA LEU A 217 -18.10 7.93 10.63
C LEU A 217 -17.39 7.81 11.99
N GLU A 218 -16.06 7.71 11.98
CA GLU A 218 -15.25 7.72 13.19
C GLU A 218 -15.40 9.02 13.98
N ALA A 219 -15.57 10.15 13.29
CA ALA A 219 -15.88 11.45 13.90
C ALA A 219 -17.36 11.62 14.31
N GLY A 220 -18.21 10.60 14.14
CA GLY A 220 -19.61 10.60 14.57
C GLY A 220 -20.60 11.27 13.62
N LEU A 221 -20.18 11.60 12.38
CA LEU A 221 -21.06 12.23 11.39
C LEU A 221 -22.12 11.25 10.88
N ASN A 222 -23.31 11.77 10.62
CA ASN A 222 -24.38 11.02 9.97
C ASN A 222 -24.22 11.00 8.43
N ARG A 223 -24.97 10.14 7.74
CA ARG A 223 -24.83 9.93 6.29
C ARG A 223 -25.03 11.19 5.46
N ARG A 224 -25.86 12.13 5.90
CA ARG A 224 -26.10 13.40 5.20
C ARG A 224 -24.89 14.30 5.31
N GLU A 225 -24.37 14.47 6.53
CA GLU A 225 -23.17 15.27 6.78
C GLU A 225 -21.97 14.71 6.01
N ILE A 226 -21.83 13.39 5.94
CA ILE A 226 -20.79 12.74 5.10
C ILE A 226 -20.98 13.09 3.63
N ALA A 227 -22.22 13.07 3.13
CA ALA A 227 -22.50 13.44 1.75
C ALA A 227 -22.16 14.92 1.49
N GLU A 228 -22.44 15.80 2.44
CA GLU A 228 -22.13 17.24 2.34
C GLU A 228 -20.62 17.48 2.28
N VAL A 229 -19.83 16.70 3.03
CA VAL A 229 -18.36 16.73 2.96
C VAL A 229 -17.85 16.26 1.59
N ILE A 230 -18.47 15.23 1.00
CA ILE A 230 -17.98 14.64 -0.26
C ILE A 230 -18.43 15.42 -1.50
N PHE A 231 -19.66 15.94 -1.49
CA PHE A 231 -20.33 16.50 -2.67
C PHE A 231 -20.66 17.99 -2.55
N GLY A 232 -20.43 18.60 -1.39
CA GLY A 232 -20.82 19.97 -1.10
C GLY A 232 -22.27 20.08 -0.59
N LYS A 233 -22.53 21.12 0.21
CA LYS A 233 -23.83 21.35 0.85
C LYS A 233 -24.94 21.62 -0.16
N ASP A 234 -24.67 22.43 -1.18
CA ASP A 234 -25.68 22.87 -2.15
C ASP A 234 -26.26 21.68 -2.92
N ARG A 235 -25.38 20.84 -3.46
CA ARG A 235 -25.77 19.62 -4.18
C ARG A 235 -26.55 18.65 -3.29
N VAL A 236 -26.14 18.47 -2.04
CA VAL A 236 -26.87 17.59 -1.12
C VAL A 236 -28.23 18.17 -0.78
N ALA A 237 -28.36 19.48 -0.58
CA ALA A 237 -29.65 20.11 -0.31
C ALA A 237 -30.66 19.86 -1.45
N GLU A 238 -30.20 19.90 -2.71
CA GLU A 238 -31.01 19.61 -3.90
C GLU A 238 -31.36 18.12 -4.02
N ASP A 239 -30.37 17.23 -3.90
CA ASP A 239 -30.53 15.81 -4.26
C ASP A 239 -30.97 14.89 -3.10
N TRP A 240 -30.85 15.31 -1.83
CA TRP A 240 -31.00 14.42 -0.67
C TRP A 240 -32.40 13.81 -0.51
N ASN A 241 -33.43 14.54 -0.95
CA ASN A 241 -34.80 14.05 -0.90
C ASN A 241 -35.08 13.00 -1.99
N GLY A 242 -34.22 12.88 -3.01
CA GLY A 242 -34.25 11.82 -4.00
C GLY A 242 -33.74 10.47 -3.45
N PRO A 243 -34.22 9.34 -4.00
CA PRO A 243 -33.79 8.00 -3.58
C PRO A 243 -32.34 7.67 -3.99
N SER A 244 -31.83 8.30 -5.05
CA SER A 244 -30.53 7.99 -5.65
C SER A 244 -29.36 8.29 -4.70
N LEU A 245 -29.27 9.50 -4.16
CA LEU A 245 -28.13 9.92 -3.34
C LEU A 245 -28.06 9.14 -2.02
N LYS A 246 -29.20 8.93 -1.36
CA LYS A 246 -29.28 8.12 -0.13
C LYS A 246 -28.82 6.68 -0.36
N HIS A 247 -29.25 6.06 -1.45
CA HIS A 247 -28.82 4.70 -1.80
C HIS A 247 -27.35 4.64 -2.18
N SER A 248 -26.85 5.60 -2.96
CA SER A 248 -25.43 5.69 -3.32
C SER A 248 -24.55 5.87 -2.08
N MET A 249 -24.95 6.71 -1.13
CA MET A 249 -24.22 6.89 0.13
C MET A 249 -24.23 5.63 0.99
N ARG A 250 -25.38 4.95 1.10
CA ARG A 250 -25.47 3.67 1.81
C ARG A 250 -24.53 2.64 1.18
N TYR A 251 -24.54 2.52 -0.14
CA TYR A 251 -23.66 1.58 -0.86
C TYR A 251 -22.18 1.93 -0.66
N LEU A 252 -21.82 3.21 -0.78
CA LEU A 252 -20.44 3.68 -0.58
C LEU A 252 -19.92 3.32 0.81
N ILE A 253 -20.70 3.60 1.86
CA ILE A 253 -20.34 3.30 3.25
C ILE A 253 -20.17 1.79 3.45
N LEU A 254 -21.15 0.99 3.04
CA LEU A 254 -21.08 -0.47 3.18
C LEU A 254 -19.86 -1.05 2.45
N LYS A 255 -19.55 -0.54 1.26
CA LYS A 255 -18.36 -0.96 0.52
C LYS A 255 -17.07 -0.55 1.22
N ALA A 256 -17.01 0.66 1.75
CA ALA A 256 -15.83 1.15 2.46
C ALA A 256 -15.55 0.36 3.75
N GLU A 257 -16.60 0.04 4.52
CA GLU A 257 -16.50 -0.82 5.70
C GLU A 257 -16.07 -2.24 5.31
N ALA A 258 -16.64 -2.81 4.24
CA ALA A 258 -16.25 -4.13 3.75
C ALA A 258 -14.77 -4.17 3.33
N LEU A 259 -14.29 -3.13 2.64
CA LEU A 259 -12.88 -2.99 2.29
C LEU A 259 -12.00 -2.90 3.54
N ARG A 260 -12.33 -2.01 4.50
CA ARG A 260 -11.62 -1.85 5.80
C ARG A 260 -11.52 -3.17 6.56
N ASP A 261 -12.60 -3.93 6.60
CA ASP A 261 -12.74 -5.13 7.43
C ASP A 261 -12.26 -6.42 6.73
N GLY A 262 -11.26 -6.28 5.86
CA GLY A 262 -10.54 -7.38 5.21
C GLY A 262 -10.83 -7.55 3.72
N GLY A 263 -11.82 -6.83 3.17
CA GLY A 263 -12.12 -6.86 1.73
C GLY A 263 -10.95 -6.36 0.86
N TYR A 264 -10.06 -5.53 1.41
CA TYR A 264 -8.85 -5.08 0.70
C TYR A 264 -7.96 -6.24 0.23
N LEU A 265 -7.92 -7.38 0.94
CA LEU A 265 -7.09 -8.53 0.54
C LEU A 265 -7.52 -9.09 -0.81
N VAL A 266 -8.83 -9.17 -1.04
CA VAL A 266 -9.37 -9.76 -2.27
C VAL A 266 -9.50 -8.69 -3.35
N GLU A 267 -10.15 -7.55 -3.04
CA GLU A 267 -10.51 -6.54 -4.03
C GLU A 267 -9.33 -5.65 -4.48
N LEU A 268 -8.30 -5.49 -3.64
CA LEU A 268 -7.15 -4.62 -3.93
C LEU A 268 -5.86 -5.43 -4.12
N LEU A 269 -5.62 -6.47 -3.31
CA LEU A 269 -4.39 -7.25 -3.39
C LEU A 269 -4.51 -8.53 -4.22
N GLY A 270 -5.72 -8.95 -4.60
CA GLY A 270 -5.92 -10.15 -5.41
C GLY A 270 -5.64 -11.46 -4.65
N SER A 271 -5.69 -11.44 -3.32
CA SER A 271 -5.59 -12.67 -2.53
C SER A 271 -6.74 -13.62 -2.84
N GLN A 272 -6.42 -14.90 -2.93
CA GLN A 272 -7.42 -15.97 -3.02
C GLN A 272 -8.07 -16.29 -1.66
N PHE A 273 -7.53 -15.73 -0.56
CA PHE A 273 -8.00 -15.97 0.80
C PHE A 273 -8.33 -14.63 1.47
N GLY A 274 -9.61 -14.43 1.83
CA GLY A 274 -9.99 -13.31 2.69
C GLY A 274 -9.61 -13.56 4.15
N ILE A 275 -9.54 -12.51 4.98
CA ILE A 275 -9.50 -12.70 6.44
C ILE A 275 -10.82 -13.38 6.83
N THR A 276 -10.75 -14.58 7.38
CA THR A 276 -11.91 -15.29 7.93
C THR A 276 -12.59 -14.37 8.95
N LYS A 277 -13.85 -13.99 8.70
CA LYS A 277 -14.70 -13.22 9.64
C LYS A 277 -15.13 -14.11 10.81
N THR A 278 -14.18 -14.64 11.58
CA THR A 278 -14.51 -15.37 12.80
C THR A 278 -13.36 -15.35 13.79
N ALA A 279 -13.41 -14.35 14.67
CA ALA A 279 -12.98 -14.42 16.06
C ALA A 279 -13.54 -13.16 16.73
N ALA A 280 -14.84 -13.22 17.06
CA ALA A 280 -15.43 -12.39 18.10
C ALA A 280 -15.05 -12.99 19.46
#